data_AF-A0A6G8NNB5-F1
#
_entry.id   AF-A0A6G8NNB5-F1
#
_cell.length_a   1.000
_cell.length_b   1.000
_cell.length_c   1.000
_cell.angle_alpha   90.00
_cell.angle_beta   90.00
_cell.angle_gamma   90.00
#
_symmetry.space_group_name_H-M   'P 1'
#
loop_
_entity.id
_entity.type
_entity.pdbx_description
1 polymer ?
#
loop_
_entity_poly.entity_id
_entity_poly.type
_entity_poly.pdbx_seq_one_letter_code
_entity_poly.pdbx_strand_id
1 'polypeptide(L)'
;MKWRTFALGAMGAAVASVTPLLGGCGGGSDAPQAPVVRLCPASLDYTTTFTGGAGSGELVQLQLDTTKLTWQVTYVESPIPAVTGTVSPTRAGTSQNGTLTMETGLPTQKLNQCAYQLNGATLDPTRPARIFVGEGVAGGTIPGKELQFGGILGQGVVPDRIFPYYPFIGFSTLETNLANVAGTYSQLGYHEIPSQNYARISVDSKITINADGTWQECDNTGVNAGKCSQAGSNFAQSPDGSGAFVTSNFLGQGNPTLAAGPLGKGYMIVGKLRSQNVPILVRTGTANATITTGIPPFADDESGISMMSPQINVASGSVNGEYVGVDNAFDYRTTALSGTQATLIDPFQPSQVALSRALNLDYTETVPGLVTSTVVGASTGTTPTGKFIFSGGVFGYLDQSDPTTPYYTIGSFVQ
;
A
#
# COMPACT_ATOMS: atom_id res chain seq x y z
N MET A 1 25.86 -73.88 22.02
CA MET A 1 26.95 -73.02 22.54
C MET A 1 26.30 -71.86 23.27
N LYS A 2 26.10 -71.99 24.59
CA LYS A 2 26.84 -71.30 25.68
C LYS A 2 26.70 -69.77 25.59
N TRP A 3 25.74 -69.19 26.33
CA TRP A 3 25.87 -68.50 27.65
C TRP A 3 26.34 -67.04 27.49
N ARG A 4 25.71 -66.01 28.07
CA ARG A 4 25.29 -65.86 29.48
C ARG A 4 24.14 -64.84 29.66
N THR A 5 23.25 -65.19 30.58
CA THR A 5 22.38 -64.36 31.43
C THR A 5 23.16 -63.59 32.50
N PHE A 6 22.66 -62.42 32.93
CA PHE A 6 22.56 -62.05 34.36
C PHE A 6 21.41 -61.04 34.56
N ALA A 7 20.62 -61.30 35.60
CA ALA A 7 19.54 -60.50 36.15
C ALA A 7 19.76 -60.34 37.68
N LEU A 8 18.90 -59.53 38.32
CA LEU A 8 18.80 -59.17 39.75
C LEU A 8 19.79 -58.10 40.24
N GLY A 9 19.42 -57.12 41.08
CA GLY A 9 18.18 -56.84 41.81
C GLY A 9 18.47 -55.92 43.02
N ALA A 10 17.39 -55.41 43.65
CA ALA A 10 17.27 -54.71 44.95
C ALA A 10 17.67 -53.22 45.02
N MET A 11 16.73 -52.28 45.22
CA MET A 11 16.00 -51.88 46.46
C MET A 11 16.83 -51.01 47.43
N GLY A 12 16.41 -49.75 47.57
CA GLY A 12 16.78 -48.82 48.64
C GLY A 12 15.82 -47.63 48.64
N ALA A 13 15.03 -47.50 49.70
CA ALA A 13 13.93 -46.57 49.87
C ALA A 13 14.29 -45.36 50.75
N ALA A 14 13.35 -44.41 50.81
CA ALA A 14 13.14 -43.37 51.85
C ALA A 14 13.80 -42.00 51.56
N VAL A 15 13.23 -40.81 51.83
CA VAL A 15 12.11 -40.35 52.68
C VAL A 15 11.55 -39.04 52.04
N ALA A 16 10.25 -38.81 52.19
CA ALA A 16 9.55 -37.57 51.82
C ALA A 16 9.80 -36.42 52.80
N SER A 17 9.75 -35.17 52.33
CA SER A 17 9.44 -34.02 53.19
C SER A 17 8.55 -33.01 52.46
N VAL A 18 7.36 -32.84 53.03
CA VAL A 18 6.28 -31.96 52.62
C VAL A 18 6.15 -30.88 53.68
N THR A 19 6.29 -29.60 53.27
CA THR A 19 5.72 -28.34 53.87
C THR A 19 6.25 -27.89 55.26
N PRO A 20 6.29 -26.56 55.60
CA PRO A 20 5.15 -25.62 55.52
C PRO A 20 5.40 -24.20 54.98
N LEU A 21 4.29 -23.61 54.51
CA LEU A 21 4.03 -22.18 54.35
C LEU A 21 4.06 -21.46 55.71
N LEU A 22 4.57 -20.22 55.75
CA LEU A 22 3.88 -19.01 56.25
C LEU A 22 4.82 -17.78 56.28
N GLY A 23 4.42 -16.72 55.57
CA GLY A 23 4.42 -15.32 56.04
C GLY A 23 5.72 -14.51 56.05
N GLY A 24 5.84 -13.55 55.13
CA GLY A 24 6.76 -12.40 55.26
C GLY A 24 6.59 -11.37 54.14
N CYS A 25 5.97 -10.22 54.44
CA CYS A 25 5.91 -9.03 53.59
C CYS A 25 7.32 -8.50 53.26
N GLY A 26 7.55 -8.06 52.01
CA GLY A 26 8.70 -7.20 51.70
C GLY A 26 9.01 -7.08 50.21
N GLY A 27 8.58 -5.98 49.59
CA GLY A 27 9.23 -5.36 48.43
C GLY A 27 9.33 -6.19 47.15
N GLY A 28 8.20 -6.35 46.45
CA GLY A 28 8.24 -6.69 45.03
C GLY A 28 8.94 -5.57 44.29
N SER A 29 10.22 -5.78 43.95
CA SER A 29 10.83 -5.07 42.85
C SER A 29 10.08 -5.55 41.62
N ASP A 30 9.33 -4.65 40.98
CA ASP A 30 8.81 -4.88 39.63
C ASP A 30 9.99 -5.41 38.81
N ALA A 31 9.91 -6.67 38.41
CA ALA A 31 10.83 -7.19 37.40
C ALA A 31 10.75 -6.19 36.25
N PRO A 32 11.88 -5.62 35.77
CA PRO A 32 11.85 -4.60 34.74
C PRO A 32 11.00 -5.14 33.59
N GLN A 33 9.90 -4.43 33.31
CA GLN A 33 8.98 -4.81 32.25
C GLN A 33 9.83 -5.05 31.00
N ALA A 34 9.75 -6.25 30.44
CA ALA A 34 10.56 -6.60 29.28
C ALA A 34 10.39 -5.50 28.23
N PRO A 35 11.49 -4.95 27.67
CA PRO A 35 11.41 -3.82 26.77
C PRO A 35 10.46 -4.16 25.63
N VAL A 36 9.40 -3.35 25.48
CA VAL A 36 8.46 -3.50 24.37
C VAL A 36 9.27 -3.36 23.08
N VAL A 37 9.38 -4.43 22.31
CA VAL A 37 10.01 -4.41 20.99
C VAL A 37 9.22 -3.44 20.12
N ARG A 38 9.80 -2.28 19.79
CA ARG A 38 9.14 -1.25 18.99
C ARG A 38 9.15 -1.67 17.52
N LEU A 39 8.03 -1.48 16.81
CA LEU A 39 7.89 -1.76 15.37
C LEU A 39 8.54 -0.69 14.49
N CYS A 40 8.79 0.47 15.08
CA CYS A 40 9.22 1.68 14.42
C CYS A 40 10.42 2.29 15.12
N PRO A 41 11.12 3.24 14.46
CA PRO A 41 12.20 3.98 15.09
C PRO A 41 11.78 4.66 16.40
N ALA A 42 12.74 4.84 17.31
CA ALA A 42 12.48 5.50 18.59
C ALA A 42 12.03 6.96 18.41
N SER A 43 12.58 7.59 17.37
CA SER A 43 12.31 8.94 16.92
C SER A 43 12.55 9.01 15.42
N LEU A 44 11.82 9.91 14.75
CA LEU A 44 12.10 10.35 13.39
C LEU A 44 12.40 11.84 13.41
N ASP A 45 13.22 12.26 12.46
CA ASP A 45 13.46 13.64 12.10
C ASP A 45 13.43 13.79 10.58
N TYR A 46 13.62 15.02 10.09
CA TYR A 46 13.58 15.29 8.65
C TYR A 46 14.79 14.76 7.87
N THR A 47 15.71 14.02 8.49
CA THR A 47 16.76 13.29 7.75
C THR A 47 16.25 11.98 7.17
N THR A 48 15.12 11.46 7.68
CA THR A 48 14.47 10.26 7.13
C THR A 48 13.37 10.68 6.16
N THR A 49 13.57 10.40 4.88
CA THR A 49 12.58 10.65 3.82
C THR A 49 11.95 9.34 3.37
N PHE A 50 10.63 9.24 3.51
CA PHE A 50 9.84 8.16 2.91
C PHE A 50 9.40 8.58 1.51
N THR A 51 10.04 8.04 0.49
CA THR A 51 9.65 8.29 -0.91
C THR A 51 8.66 7.23 -1.34
N GLY A 52 7.54 7.65 -1.94
CA GLY A 52 6.39 6.79 -2.13
C GLY A 52 5.40 7.28 -3.16
N GLY A 53 4.35 6.48 -3.31
CA GLY A 53 3.24 6.74 -4.23
C GLY A 53 1.93 6.96 -3.49
N ALA A 54 1.03 7.74 -4.08
CA ALA A 54 -0.32 7.91 -3.57
C ALA A 54 -1.40 7.50 -4.58
N GLY A 55 -2.57 7.13 -4.06
CA GLY A 55 -3.75 6.74 -4.85
C GLY A 55 -4.30 7.85 -5.75
N SER A 56 -3.88 9.09 -5.56
CA SER A 56 -4.10 10.24 -6.45
C SER A 56 -3.21 10.25 -7.69
N GLY A 57 -2.27 9.30 -7.84
CA GLY A 57 -1.30 9.31 -8.92
C GLY A 57 -0.07 10.19 -8.67
N GLU A 58 0.27 10.44 -7.41
CA GLU A 58 1.35 11.34 -7.02
C GLU A 58 2.60 10.58 -6.59
N LEU A 59 3.77 11.10 -6.97
CA LEU A 59 5.07 10.73 -6.42
C LEU A 59 5.42 11.72 -5.31
N VAL A 60 5.62 11.20 -4.10
CA VAL A 60 5.67 12.02 -2.89
C VAL A 60 6.84 11.63 -1.99
N GLN A 61 7.41 12.64 -1.34
CA GLN A 61 8.34 12.48 -0.22
C GLN A 61 7.67 12.93 1.08
N LEU A 62 7.60 12.03 2.05
CA LEU A 62 7.08 12.29 3.40
C LEU A 62 8.23 12.32 4.41
N GLN A 63 8.25 13.34 5.26
CA GLN A 63 9.19 13.48 6.37
C GLN A 63 8.42 13.79 7.66
N LEU A 64 8.85 13.19 8.77
CA LEU A 64 8.23 13.33 10.08
C LEU A 64 9.30 13.73 11.10
N ASP A 65 9.00 14.68 11.98
CA ASP A 65 9.80 15.00 13.14
C ASP A 65 8.95 14.69 14.38
N THR A 66 9.18 13.52 14.98
CA THR A 66 8.39 13.04 16.13
C THR A 66 8.80 13.72 17.44
N THR A 67 9.90 14.48 17.44
CA THR A 67 10.36 15.24 18.60
C THR A 67 9.72 16.62 18.61
N LYS A 68 9.68 17.28 17.45
CA LYS A 68 8.99 18.58 17.25
C LYS A 68 7.51 18.44 16.96
N LEU A 69 7.04 17.22 16.72
CA LEU A 69 5.66 16.91 16.34
C LEU A 69 5.25 17.68 15.07
N THR A 70 6.06 17.57 14.02
CA THR A 70 5.79 18.20 12.72
C THR A 70 5.92 17.21 11.59
N TRP A 71 5.22 17.46 10.48
CA TRP A 71 5.34 16.69 9.26
C TRP A 71 5.48 17.59 8.04
N GLN A 72 6.09 17.04 6.99
CA GLN A 72 6.19 17.66 5.68
C GLN A 72 5.94 16.62 4.58
N VAL A 73 5.15 17.01 3.60
CA VAL A 73 4.93 16.28 2.34
C VAL A 73 5.44 17.17 1.21
N THR A 74 6.33 16.64 0.39
CA THR A 74 6.78 17.25 -0.86
C THR A 74 6.22 16.47 -2.04
N TYR A 75 5.48 17.16 -2.91
CA TYR A 75 4.89 16.59 -4.11
C TYR A 75 5.92 16.67 -5.23
N VAL A 76 6.66 15.59 -5.48
CA VAL A 76 7.69 15.56 -6.53
C VAL A 76 7.00 15.67 -7.89
N GLU A 77 6.01 14.82 -8.14
CA GLU A 77 5.16 14.84 -9.33
C GLU A 77 3.70 14.65 -8.89
N SER A 78 2.78 15.35 -9.55
CA SER A 78 1.38 15.34 -9.18
C SER A 78 0.46 15.71 -10.35
N PRO A 79 -0.64 14.97 -10.57
CA PRO A 79 -1.71 15.35 -11.49
C PRO A 79 -2.73 16.28 -10.81
N ILE A 80 -2.62 16.51 -9.50
CA ILE A 80 -3.59 17.27 -8.72
C ILE A 80 -3.38 18.78 -8.94
N PRO A 81 -4.41 19.52 -9.40
CA PRO A 81 -4.31 20.96 -9.61
C PRO A 81 -3.93 21.73 -8.34
N ALA A 82 -3.10 22.76 -8.47
CA ALA A 82 -2.79 23.63 -7.34
C ALA A 82 -4.03 24.38 -6.84
N VAL A 83 -4.95 24.73 -7.75
CA VAL A 83 -6.17 25.50 -7.49
C VAL A 83 -7.39 24.76 -8.05
N THR A 84 -8.45 24.61 -7.24
CA THR A 84 -9.74 24.07 -7.68
C THR A 84 -10.30 24.89 -8.86
N GLY A 85 -10.94 24.25 -9.84
CA GLY A 85 -11.41 24.92 -11.05
C GLY A 85 -10.37 25.05 -12.16
N THR A 86 -9.17 24.48 -11.98
CA THR A 86 -8.09 24.47 -12.99
C THR A 86 -7.55 23.06 -13.21
N VAL A 87 -6.81 22.84 -14.29
CA VAL A 87 -6.06 21.58 -14.55
C VAL A 87 -4.55 21.78 -14.52
N SER A 88 -4.07 23.03 -14.52
CA SER A 88 -2.66 23.42 -14.52
C SER A 88 -2.52 24.86 -13.98
N PRO A 89 -1.44 25.18 -13.23
CA PRO A 89 -0.39 24.27 -12.78
C PRO A 89 -0.91 23.25 -11.75
N THR A 90 -0.24 22.10 -11.67
CA THR A 90 -0.48 21.11 -10.62
C THR A 90 0.30 21.47 -9.35
N ARG A 91 0.12 20.73 -8.27
CA ARG A 91 0.90 20.91 -7.04
C ARG A 91 2.29 20.26 -7.07
N ALA A 92 2.74 19.76 -8.23
CA ALA A 92 4.10 19.27 -8.40
C ALA A 92 5.13 20.37 -8.07
N GLY A 93 6.23 19.98 -7.41
CA GLY A 93 7.28 20.88 -6.93
C GLY A 93 6.91 21.72 -5.69
N THR A 94 5.75 21.48 -5.07
CA THR A 94 5.31 22.18 -3.86
C THR A 94 5.45 21.30 -2.62
N SER A 95 5.34 21.91 -1.43
CA SER A 95 5.32 21.20 -0.16
C SER A 95 4.16 21.66 0.72
N GLN A 96 3.62 20.74 1.52
CA GLN A 96 2.65 21.01 2.58
C GLN A 96 3.22 20.51 3.91
N ASN A 97 2.90 21.19 5.01
CA ASN A 97 3.38 20.85 6.33
C ASN A 97 2.30 21.11 7.38
N GLY A 98 2.50 20.52 8.57
CA GLY A 98 1.60 20.67 9.70
C GLY A 98 2.19 20.06 10.96
N THR A 99 1.34 19.84 11.96
CA THR A 99 1.72 19.23 13.24
C THR A 99 1.28 17.78 13.33
N LEU A 100 1.93 17.02 14.21
CA LEU A 100 1.61 15.62 14.50
C LEU A 100 0.89 15.49 15.84
N THR A 101 -0.05 14.55 15.89
CA THR A 101 -0.61 14.05 17.15
C THR A 101 -0.41 12.54 17.19
N MET A 102 0.18 12.03 18.28
CA MET A 102 0.36 10.58 18.45
C MET A 102 -1.00 9.90 18.65
N GLU A 103 -1.18 8.73 18.04
CA GLU A 103 -2.40 7.94 18.22
C GLU A 103 -2.47 7.30 19.61
N THR A 104 -3.69 7.20 20.11
CA THR A 104 -3.99 6.53 21.39
C THR A 104 -5.15 5.55 21.30
N GLY A 105 -5.88 5.55 20.17
CA GLY A 105 -7.10 4.76 19.97
C GLY A 105 -6.89 3.37 19.37
N LEU A 106 -5.66 2.98 19.04
CA LEU A 106 -5.39 1.67 18.45
C LEU A 106 -5.40 0.55 19.50
N PRO A 107 -5.64 -0.73 19.10
CA PRO A 107 -5.83 -1.83 20.04
C PRO A 107 -4.62 -2.14 20.93
N THR A 108 -3.40 -1.78 20.52
CA THR A 108 -2.18 -2.04 21.30
C THR A 108 -1.33 -0.77 21.43
N GLN A 109 -0.59 -0.67 22.53
CA GLN A 109 0.36 0.42 22.74
C GLN A 109 1.47 0.43 21.68
N LYS A 110 1.87 -0.75 21.18
CA LYS A 110 2.88 -0.91 20.13
C LYS A 110 2.44 -0.23 18.83
N LEU A 111 1.15 -0.37 18.47
CA LEU A 111 0.56 0.30 17.30
C LEU A 111 0.44 1.81 17.51
N ASN A 112 -0.05 2.24 18.68
CA ASN A 112 -0.14 3.66 19.05
C ASN A 112 1.21 4.40 18.96
N GLN A 113 2.30 3.75 19.39
CA GLN A 113 3.66 4.33 19.33
C GLN A 113 4.17 4.57 17.91
N CYS A 114 3.56 3.93 16.92
CA CYS A 114 4.00 3.92 15.53
C CYS A 114 2.97 4.54 14.58
N ALA A 115 1.97 5.24 15.12
CA ALA A 115 0.92 5.88 14.35
C ALA A 115 0.71 7.34 14.78
N TYR A 116 0.50 8.21 13.80
CA TYR A 116 0.36 9.65 14.02
C TYR A 116 -0.74 10.23 13.14
N GLN A 117 -1.53 11.16 13.68
CA GLN A 117 -2.40 12.05 12.91
C GLN A 117 -1.58 13.17 12.28
N LEU A 118 -1.86 13.48 11.02
CA LEU A 118 -1.30 14.61 10.29
C LEU A 118 -2.30 15.77 10.37
N ASN A 119 -2.13 16.63 11.37
CA ASN A 119 -3.04 17.76 11.59
C ASN A 119 -2.97 18.72 10.40
N GLY A 120 -4.15 19.09 9.86
CA GLY A 120 -4.29 19.95 8.69
C GLY A 120 -4.10 19.25 7.34
N ALA A 121 -3.95 17.92 7.30
CA ALA A 121 -3.87 17.17 6.04
C ALA A 121 -5.25 16.76 5.48
N THR A 122 -6.28 16.62 6.33
CA THR A 122 -7.62 16.22 5.89
C THR A 122 -8.51 17.41 5.53
N LEU A 123 -9.34 17.25 4.50
CA LEU A 123 -10.46 18.15 4.19
C LEU A 123 -11.78 17.75 4.88
N ASP A 124 -11.80 16.61 5.57
CA ASP A 124 -12.95 16.13 6.35
C ASP A 124 -12.54 15.94 7.81
N PRO A 125 -13.01 16.79 8.74
CA PRO A 125 -12.63 16.68 10.15
C PRO A 125 -13.14 15.40 10.83
N THR A 126 -14.13 14.72 10.24
CA THR A 126 -14.63 13.43 10.76
C THR A 126 -13.75 12.25 10.33
N ARG A 127 -12.85 12.48 9.36
CA ARG A 127 -11.89 11.50 8.84
C ARG A 127 -10.47 12.04 9.04
N PRO A 128 -9.83 11.83 10.20
CA PRO A 128 -8.46 12.26 10.41
C PRO A 128 -7.49 11.56 9.44
N ALA A 129 -6.59 12.33 8.86
CA ALA A 129 -5.45 11.82 8.11
C ALA A 129 -4.40 11.28 9.07
N ARG A 130 -3.90 10.08 8.80
CA ARG A 130 -3.00 9.31 9.67
C ARG A 130 -1.91 8.63 8.85
N ILE A 131 -0.78 8.41 9.51
CA ILE A 131 0.33 7.63 8.99
C ILE A 131 0.79 6.62 10.04
N PHE A 132 1.10 5.42 9.58
CA PHE A 132 1.73 4.33 10.32
C PHE A 132 3.15 4.18 9.80
N VAL A 133 4.12 4.11 10.70
CA VAL A 133 5.54 3.96 10.34
C VAL A 133 6.09 2.72 11.02
N GLY A 134 6.92 1.95 10.34
CA GLY A 134 7.59 0.78 10.92
C GLY A 134 8.48 0.11 9.90
N GLU A 135 9.53 -0.60 10.34
CA GLU A 135 10.35 -1.47 9.47
C GLU A 135 10.88 -0.83 8.15
N GLY A 136 11.02 0.49 8.08
CA GLY A 136 11.46 1.22 6.88
C GLY A 136 10.35 1.62 5.89
N VAL A 137 9.08 1.45 6.27
CA VAL A 137 7.90 1.86 5.50
C VAL A 137 7.04 2.85 6.27
N ALA A 138 6.41 3.77 5.55
CA ALA A 138 5.34 4.63 6.02
C ALA A 138 4.10 4.38 5.15
N GLY A 139 2.98 3.95 5.76
CA GLY A 139 1.72 3.68 5.09
C GLY A 139 0.58 4.45 5.75
N GLY A 140 -0.39 4.93 4.97
CA GLY A 140 -1.49 5.73 5.50
C GLY A 140 -1.98 6.72 4.46
N THR A 141 -1.86 8.01 4.75
CA THR A 141 -2.45 9.08 3.93
C THR A 141 -1.53 10.27 3.72
N ILE A 142 -1.75 10.97 2.61
CA ILE A 142 -1.23 12.33 2.33
C ILE A 142 -2.39 13.32 2.16
N PRO A 143 -2.12 14.64 2.18
CA PRO A 143 -3.19 15.62 2.12
C PRO A 143 -4.09 15.54 0.89
N GLY A 144 -5.40 15.72 1.15
CA GLY A 144 -6.46 15.66 0.15
C GLY A 144 -6.55 16.90 -0.74
N LYS A 145 -7.57 16.93 -1.60
CA LYS A 145 -7.89 18.08 -2.46
C LYS A 145 -9.36 18.05 -2.86
N GLU A 146 -9.95 19.22 -3.06
CA GLU A 146 -11.20 19.37 -3.80
C GLU A 146 -10.90 19.51 -5.29
N LEU A 147 -11.53 18.68 -6.10
CA LEU A 147 -11.36 18.65 -7.54
C LEU A 147 -12.65 19.08 -8.22
N GLN A 148 -12.53 20.04 -9.13
CA GLN A 148 -13.61 20.51 -9.97
C GLN A 148 -12.98 21.17 -11.20
N PHE A 149 -13.56 20.96 -12.39
CA PHE A 149 -13.20 21.68 -13.58
C PHE A 149 -14.40 21.79 -14.53
N GLY A 150 -14.72 23.01 -14.97
CA GLY A 150 -15.88 23.26 -15.84
C GLY A 150 -15.73 22.76 -17.28
N GLY A 151 -14.57 22.22 -17.65
CA GLY A 151 -14.27 21.81 -19.02
C GLY A 151 -14.03 22.99 -19.96
N ILE A 152 -13.62 22.68 -21.19
CA ILE A 152 -13.55 23.64 -22.30
C ILE A 152 -14.72 23.36 -23.23
N LEU A 153 -15.66 24.30 -23.35
CA LEU A 153 -16.91 24.11 -24.09
C LEU A 153 -17.71 22.86 -23.64
N GLY A 154 -17.61 22.50 -22.35
CA GLY A 154 -18.27 21.32 -21.78
C GLY A 154 -17.52 20.00 -21.97
N GLN A 155 -16.36 20.00 -22.63
CA GLN A 155 -15.52 18.81 -22.79
C GLN A 155 -14.48 18.71 -21.67
N GLY A 156 -14.20 17.49 -21.19
CA GLY A 156 -13.24 17.25 -20.12
C GLY A 156 -13.70 17.77 -18.75
N VAL A 157 -15.01 17.86 -18.52
CA VAL A 157 -15.60 18.31 -17.25
C VAL A 157 -15.20 17.35 -16.13
N VAL A 158 -14.70 17.89 -15.04
CA VAL A 158 -14.45 17.16 -13.80
C VAL A 158 -15.53 17.57 -12.79
N PRO A 159 -16.45 16.66 -12.42
CA PRO A 159 -17.47 16.95 -11.42
C PRO A 159 -16.84 17.34 -10.09
N ASP A 160 -17.54 18.17 -9.32
CA ASP A 160 -17.07 18.58 -8.00
C ASP A 160 -16.97 17.39 -7.04
N ARG A 161 -15.81 17.19 -6.43
CA ARG A 161 -15.57 16.14 -5.44
C ARG A 161 -14.49 16.54 -4.46
N ILE A 162 -14.79 16.36 -3.18
CA ILE A 162 -13.82 16.51 -2.10
C ILE A 162 -13.21 15.15 -1.79
N PHE A 163 -11.89 15.09 -1.86
CA PHE A 163 -11.10 13.99 -1.35
C PHE A 163 -10.56 14.38 0.01
N PRO A 164 -10.95 13.70 1.10
CA PRO A 164 -10.50 14.07 2.44
C PRO A 164 -8.98 13.98 2.54
N TYR A 165 -8.42 12.93 1.96
CA TYR A 165 -7.00 12.63 1.84
C TYR A 165 -6.80 11.59 0.74
N TYR A 166 -5.56 11.25 0.41
CA TYR A 166 -5.25 10.16 -0.52
C TYR A 166 -4.46 9.04 0.16
N PRO A 167 -4.78 7.75 -0.11
CA PRO A 167 -3.97 6.62 0.35
C PRO A 167 -2.52 6.76 -0.10
N PHE A 168 -1.57 6.41 0.76
CA PHE A 168 -0.14 6.56 0.51
C PHE A 168 0.66 5.38 1.08
N ILE A 169 1.71 5.00 0.37
CA ILE A 169 2.79 4.15 0.88
C ILE A 169 4.13 4.69 0.40
N GLY A 170 5.13 4.72 1.28
CA GLY A 170 6.49 5.13 0.94
C GLY A 170 7.54 4.44 1.78
N PHE A 171 8.79 4.48 1.32
CA PHE A 171 9.89 3.73 1.88
C PHE A 171 11.08 4.63 2.19
N SER A 172 11.76 4.37 3.30
CA SER A 172 12.96 5.11 3.71
C SER A 172 14.23 4.64 2.99
N THR A 173 14.16 3.55 2.23
CA THR A 173 15.27 3.00 1.47
C THR A 173 14.75 2.45 0.15
N LEU A 174 15.40 2.85 -0.94
CA LEU A 174 15.01 2.49 -2.30
C LEU A 174 16.06 1.61 -2.99
N GLU A 175 15.61 0.81 -3.95
CA GLU A 175 16.44 0.28 -5.04
C GLU A 175 16.46 1.28 -6.19
N THR A 176 17.65 1.78 -6.51
CA THR A 176 17.88 2.76 -7.57
C THR A 176 18.66 2.16 -8.74
N ASN A 177 19.07 0.90 -8.65
CA ASN A 177 19.63 0.17 -9.77
C ASN A 177 18.56 -0.68 -10.46
N LEU A 178 18.14 -0.27 -11.65
CA LEU A 178 17.09 -0.94 -12.43
C LEU A 178 17.43 -2.41 -12.74
N ALA A 179 18.71 -2.77 -12.85
CA ALA A 179 19.12 -4.15 -13.07
C ALA A 179 18.71 -5.08 -11.91
N ASN A 180 18.59 -4.56 -10.68
CA ASN A 180 18.13 -5.30 -9.52
C ASN A 180 16.59 -5.42 -9.45
N VAL A 181 15.87 -4.76 -10.36
CA VAL A 181 14.41 -4.77 -10.48
C VAL A 181 13.94 -5.67 -11.63
N ALA A 182 14.88 -6.20 -12.43
CA ALA A 182 14.55 -7.11 -13.51
C ALA A 182 13.85 -8.38 -12.97
N GLY A 183 12.74 -8.76 -13.60
CA GLY A 183 11.92 -9.86 -13.13
C GLY A 183 10.55 -9.92 -13.76
N THR A 184 9.75 -10.89 -13.32
CA THR A 184 8.35 -11.03 -13.70
C THR A 184 7.48 -10.90 -12.46
N TYR A 185 6.44 -10.07 -12.58
CA TYR A 185 5.63 -9.59 -11.48
C TYR A 185 4.14 -9.76 -11.80
N SER A 186 3.36 -10.06 -10.77
CA SER A 186 1.93 -9.78 -10.77
C SER A 186 1.73 -8.35 -10.26
N GLN A 187 0.84 -7.59 -10.91
CA GLN A 187 0.51 -6.22 -10.53
C GLN A 187 -0.97 -6.11 -10.22
N LEU A 188 -1.28 -5.49 -9.08
CA LEU A 188 -2.65 -5.20 -8.65
C LEU A 188 -2.76 -3.73 -8.23
N GLY A 189 -3.86 -3.08 -8.58
CA GLY A 189 -4.06 -1.66 -8.27
C GLY A 189 -5.39 -1.11 -8.75
N TYR A 190 -5.50 0.21 -8.74
CA TYR A 190 -6.61 0.93 -9.34
C TYR A 190 -6.15 2.27 -9.89
N HIS A 191 -6.81 2.71 -10.96
CA HIS A 191 -6.75 4.07 -11.48
C HIS A 191 -8.13 4.73 -11.40
N GLU A 192 -8.15 6.05 -11.43
CA GLU A 192 -9.34 6.88 -11.45
C GLU A 192 -9.22 7.93 -12.57
N ILE A 193 -10.32 8.19 -13.28
CA ILE A 193 -10.39 9.19 -14.36
C ILE A 193 -11.38 10.29 -13.96
N PRO A 194 -10.90 11.44 -13.43
CA PRO A 194 -11.76 12.50 -12.92
C PRO A 194 -12.79 13.00 -13.95
N SER A 195 -12.38 13.22 -15.20
CA SER A 195 -13.22 13.73 -16.26
C SER A 195 -14.29 12.75 -16.78
N GLN A 196 -14.21 11.49 -16.37
CA GLN A 196 -15.20 10.45 -16.64
C GLN A 196 -16.02 10.14 -15.39
N ASN A 197 -16.40 11.20 -14.67
CA ASN A 197 -17.13 11.11 -13.40
C ASN A 197 -16.41 10.22 -12.37
N TYR A 198 -15.08 10.38 -12.28
CA TYR A 198 -14.22 9.58 -11.41
C TYR A 198 -14.37 8.08 -11.63
N ALA A 199 -14.47 7.65 -12.90
CA ALA A 199 -14.50 6.25 -13.26
C ALA A 199 -13.28 5.54 -12.68
N ARG A 200 -13.52 4.50 -11.89
CA ARG A 200 -12.46 3.67 -11.30
C ARG A 200 -12.26 2.42 -12.13
N ILE A 201 -11.01 2.15 -12.48
CA ILE A 201 -10.62 1.01 -13.30
C ILE A 201 -9.55 0.22 -12.54
N SER A 202 -9.73 -1.09 -12.45
CA SER A 202 -8.75 -1.95 -11.82
C SER A 202 -7.48 -2.03 -12.67
N VAL A 203 -6.35 -2.18 -12.00
CA VAL A 203 -5.10 -2.64 -12.59
C VAL A 203 -4.91 -4.09 -12.16
N ASP A 204 -4.89 -5.00 -13.11
CA ASP A 204 -4.61 -6.42 -12.91
C ASP A 204 -3.85 -6.91 -14.12
N SER A 205 -2.54 -7.08 -13.96
CA SER A 205 -1.67 -7.38 -15.07
C SER A 205 -0.47 -8.23 -14.64
N LYS A 206 0.18 -8.82 -15.63
CA LYS A 206 1.52 -9.40 -15.49
C LYS A 206 2.51 -8.43 -16.13
N ILE A 207 3.54 -8.03 -15.39
CA ILE A 207 4.64 -7.22 -15.93
C ILE A 207 5.94 -8.04 -15.94
N THR A 208 6.68 -7.96 -17.04
CA THR A 208 8.07 -8.42 -17.12
C THR A 208 8.97 -7.21 -17.38
N ILE A 209 9.95 -6.97 -16.50
CA ILE A 209 10.95 -5.91 -16.60
C ILE A 209 12.31 -6.52 -16.89
N ASN A 210 13.02 -6.00 -17.88
CA ASN A 210 14.39 -6.40 -18.20
C ASN A 210 15.39 -5.43 -17.58
N ALA A 211 16.65 -5.88 -17.42
CA ALA A 211 17.70 -5.09 -16.78
C ALA A 211 18.09 -3.81 -17.54
N ASP A 212 17.77 -3.72 -18.84
CA ASP A 212 17.97 -2.54 -19.68
C ASP A 212 16.79 -1.54 -19.62
N GLY A 213 15.78 -1.84 -18.81
CA GLY A 213 14.58 -1.04 -18.64
C GLY A 213 13.50 -1.22 -19.70
N THR A 214 13.71 -2.07 -20.71
CA THR A 214 12.60 -2.55 -21.53
C THR A 214 11.65 -3.38 -20.68
N TRP A 215 10.37 -3.36 -21.01
CA TRP A 215 9.36 -4.08 -20.24
C TRP A 215 8.17 -4.47 -21.11
N GLN A 216 7.35 -5.37 -20.61
CA GLN A 216 6.09 -5.78 -21.23
C GLN A 216 5.05 -5.95 -20.14
N GLU A 217 3.85 -5.45 -20.40
CA GLU A 217 2.67 -5.65 -19.57
C GLU A 217 1.64 -6.45 -20.36
N CYS A 218 1.04 -7.44 -19.70
CA CYS A 218 -0.09 -8.23 -20.18
C CYS A 218 -1.29 -7.97 -19.27
N ASP A 219 -2.27 -7.21 -19.76
CA ASP A 219 -3.43 -6.78 -18.98
C ASP A 219 -4.54 -7.82 -18.93
N ASN A 220 -5.13 -8.02 -17.76
CA ASN A 220 -6.36 -8.79 -17.58
C ASN A 220 -7.61 -7.89 -17.57
N THR A 221 -7.44 -6.57 -17.44
CA THR A 221 -8.52 -5.60 -17.21
C THR A 221 -8.39 -4.37 -18.11
N GLY A 222 -9.37 -3.47 -18.02
CA GLY A 222 -9.34 -2.20 -18.76
C GLY A 222 -9.46 -2.35 -20.27
N VAL A 223 -9.17 -1.27 -21.00
CA VAL A 223 -9.21 -1.19 -22.47
C VAL A 223 -8.12 -2.03 -23.14
N ASN A 224 -7.15 -2.49 -22.36
CA ASN A 224 -6.02 -3.30 -22.81
C ASN A 224 -6.17 -4.79 -22.47
N ALA A 225 -7.28 -5.21 -21.83
CA ALA A 225 -7.52 -6.59 -21.46
C ALA A 225 -7.23 -7.58 -22.61
N GLY A 226 -6.43 -8.61 -22.31
CA GLY A 226 -6.00 -9.64 -23.24
C GLY A 226 -4.86 -9.25 -24.19
N LYS A 227 -4.28 -8.05 -24.04
CA LYS A 227 -3.14 -7.58 -24.85
C LYS A 227 -1.86 -7.61 -24.02
N CYS A 228 -0.76 -7.96 -24.68
CA CYS A 228 0.59 -7.82 -24.15
C CYS A 228 1.35 -6.77 -24.96
N SER A 229 1.82 -5.71 -24.31
CA SER A 229 2.58 -4.65 -24.99
C SER A 229 3.51 -3.93 -24.03
N GLN A 230 4.51 -3.22 -24.56
CA GLN A 230 5.22 -2.24 -23.76
C GLN A 230 4.37 -0.97 -23.71
N ALA A 231 3.64 -0.80 -22.62
CA ALA A 231 2.66 0.27 -22.43
C ALA A 231 3.30 1.63 -22.11
N GLY A 232 4.44 1.98 -22.72
CA GLY A 232 5.15 3.24 -22.50
C GLY A 232 6.59 3.20 -23.03
N SER A 233 7.39 4.22 -22.72
CA SER A 233 8.84 4.17 -22.96
C SER A 233 9.52 3.15 -22.04
N ASN A 234 10.80 2.85 -22.28
CA ASN A 234 11.59 2.09 -21.30
C ASN A 234 11.58 2.80 -19.95
N PHE A 235 11.68 2.02 -18.88
CA PHE A 235 11.99 2.57 -17.56
C PHE A 235 13.40 3.11 -17.56
N ALA A 236 13.56 4.34 -17.05
CA ALA A 236 14.84 4.98 -16.81
C ALA A 236 14.84 5.63 -15.43
N GLN A 237 16.00 5.99 -14.89
CA GLN A 237 16.05 6.75 -13.64
C GLN A 237 15.28 8.07 -13.81
N SER A 238 14.40 8.40 -12.87
CA SER A 238 13.72 9.70 -12.90
C SER A 238 14.74 10.83 -12.67
N PRO A 239 14.70 11.91 -13.49
CA PRO A 239 15.64 13.03 -13.37
C PRO A 239 15.35 13.95 -12.16
N ASP A 240 14.22 13.74 -11.46
CA ASP A 240 13.77 14.56 -10.33
C ASP A 240 14.57 14.33 -9.03
N GLY A 241 15.45 13.33 -8.98
CA GLY A 241 16.24 13.00 -7.79
C GLY A 241 15.49 12.22 -6.70
N SER A 242 14.24 11.80 -6.96
CA SER A 242 13.43 11.00 -6.02
C SER A 242 13.97 9.59 -5.78
N GLY A 243 14.79 9.07 -6.71
CA GLY A 243 15.21 7.67 -6.74
C GLY A 243 14.23 6.72 -7.43
N ALA A 244 13.06 7.20 -7.88
CA ALA A 244 12.13 6.42 -8.69
C ALA A 244 12.64 6.19 -10.12
N PHE A 245 12.07 5.20 -10.80
CA PHE A 245 12.18 5.04 -12.25
C PHE A 245 10.95 5.63 -12.93
N VAL A 246 11.12 6.17 -14.14
CA VAL A 246 10.06 6.79 -14.92
C VAL A 246 9.91 6.11 -16.29
N THR A 247 8.66 5.92 -16.71
CA THR A 247 8.26 5.64 -18.09
C THR A 247 7.34 6.75 -18.58
N SER A 248 7.56 7.23 -19.81
CA SER A 248 6.77 8.29 -20.44
C SER A 248 5.77 7.71 -21.43
N ASN A 249 4.71 8.47 -21.72
CA ASN A 249 3.59 8.01 -22.55
C ASN A 249 3.04 6.67 -22.03
N PHE A 250 2.97 6.55 -20.70
CA PHE A 250 2.45 5.37 -20.05
C PHE A 250 0.99 5.22 -20.48
N LEU A 251 0.56 4.04 -20.89
CA LEU A 251 -0.81 3.79 -21.31
C LEU A 251 -1.73 3.66 -20.09
N GLY A 252 -2.92 4.26 -20.16
CA GLY A 252 -3.95 4.08 -19.15
C GLY A 252 -4.72 2.78 -19.31
N GLN A 253 -5.45 2.39 -18.28
CA GLN A 253 -6.41 1.29 -18.27
C GLN A 253 -7.78 1.70 -18.84
N GLY A 254 -8.06 3.00 -18.94
CA GLY A 254 -9.21 3.59 -19.63
C GLY A 254 -8.82 4.34 -20.90
N ASN A 255 -9.84 4.74 -21.65
CA ASN A 255 -9.64 5.61 -22.82
C ASN A 255 -9.39 7.05 -22.33
N PRO A 256 -8.37 7.76 -22.85
CA PRO A 256 -8.19 9.18 -22.56
C PRO A 256 -9.39 10.00 -23.01
N THR A 257 -9.74 11.05 -22.25
CA THR A 257 -10.94 11.85 -22.52
C THR A 257 -10.77 12.79 -23.73
N LEU A 258 -9.59 13.41 -23.89
CA LEU A 258 -9.32 14.36 -24.99
C LEU A 258 -7.89 14.25 -25.56
N ALA A 259 -7.17 13.17 -25.28
CA ALA A 259 -5.82 12.96 -25.82
C ALA A 259 -5.85 12.01 -27.02
N ALA A 260 -5.03 12.30 -28.04
CA ALA A 260 -4.88 11.44 -29.21
C ALA A 260 -4.02 10.19 -28.96
N GLY A 261 -3.36 10.12 -27.80
CA GLY A 261 -2.52 9.03 -27.36
C GLY A 261 -2.18 9.18 -25.87
N PRO A 262 -1.44 8.24 -25.29
CA PRO A 262 -1.04 8.31 -23.89
C PRO A 262 -0.06 9.47 -23.68
N LEU A 263 -0.37 10.32 -22.70
CA LEU A 263 0.44 11.45 -22.28
C LEU A 263 0.84 11.36 -20.80
N GLY A 264 0.21 10.46 -20.04
CA GLY A 264 0.56 10.17 -18.66
C GLY A 264 1.97 9.60 -18.50
N LYS A 265 2.48 9.65 -17.27
CA LYS A 265 3.76 9.06 -16.87
C LYS A 265 3.53 7.95 -15.84
N GLY A 266 4.39 6.95 -15.85
CA GLY A 266 4.48 5.93 -14.81
C GLY A 266 5.72 6.16 -13.96
N TYR A 267 5.57 6.22 -12.64
CA TYR A 267 6.68 6.29 -11.69
C TYR A 267 6.74 5.01 -10.85
N MET A 268 7.83 4.24 -11.01
CA MET A 268 8.08 3.03 -10.24
C MET A 268 9.00 3.34 -9.06
N ILE A 269 8.46 3.28 -7.86
CA ILE A 269 9.18 3.42 -6.59
C ILE A 269 9.46 2.01 -6.07
N VAL A 270 10.73 1.64 -5.90
CA VAL A 270 11.10 0.31 -5.44
C VAL A 270 11.64 0.37 -4.02
N GLY A 271 10.77 0.09 -3.04
CA GLY A 271 11.17 0.01 -1.63
C GLY A 271 12.03 -1.21 -1.34
N LYS A 272 12.99 -1.07 -0.42
CA LYS A 272 13.73 -2.21 0.15
C LYS A 272 13.19 -2.53 1.54
N LEU A 273 12.50 -3.66 1.68
CA LEU A 273 11.96 -4.13 2.95
C LEU A 273 12.25 -5.61 3.14
N ARG A 274 12.69 -6.00 4.33
CA ARG A 274 12.96 -7.42 4.68
C ARG A 274 13.82 -8.14 3.63
N SER A 275 14.83 -7.44 3.11
CA SER A 275 15.72 -7.91 2.03
C SER A 275 15.03 -8.25 0.70
N GLN A 276 13.85 -7.66 0.45
CA GLN A 276 13.08 -7.81 -0.78
C GLN A 276 12.78 -6.44 -1.39
N ASN A 277 12.62 -6.44 -2.71
CA ASN A 277 12.17 -5.27 -3.46
C ASN A 277 10.64 -5.23 -3.48
N VAL A 278 10.06 -4.09 -3.14
CA VAL A 278 8.62 -3.82 -3.15
C VAL A 278 8.34 -2.70 -4.15
N PRO A 279 8.07 -3.03 -5.44
CA PRO A 279 7.77 -2.03 -6.45
C PRO A 279 6.33 -1.53 -6.31
N ILE A 280 6.19 -0.21 -6.27
CA ILE A 280 4.94 0.53 -6.33
C ILE A 280 4.96 1.34 -7.62
N LEU A 281 3.98 1.13 -8.49
CA LEU A 281 3.84 1.86 -9.74
C LEU A 281 2.68 2.84 -9.63
N VAL A 282 3.00 4.12 -9.82
CA VAL A 282 2.05 5.23 -9.80
C VAL A 282 1.86 5.74 -11.21
N ARG A 283 0.60 5.89 -11.64
CA ARG A 283 0.26 6.59 -12.87
C ARG A 283 -0.06 8.05 -12.55
N THR A 284 0.66 8.97 -13.18
CA THR A 284 0.38 10.41 -13.11
C THR A 284 -0.22 10.85 -14.44
N GLY A 285 -1.51 11.20 -14.42
CA GLY A 285 -2.21 11.77 -15.57
C GLY A 285 -1.74 13.18 -15.92
N THR A 286 -2.18 13.69 -17.07
CA THR A 286 -1.89 15.04 -17.54
C THR A 286 -3.08 15.65 -18.28
N ALA A 287 -3.26 16.95 -18.09
CA ALA A 287 -4.29 17.71 -18.77
C ALA A 287 -3.78 19.12 -19.09
N ASN A 288 -4.30 19.69 -20.18
CA ASN A 288 -4.03 21.05 -20.58
C ASN A 288 -5.31 21.70 -21.11
N ALA A 289 -5.70 22.79 -20.47
CA ALA A 289 -6.88 23.57 -20.84
C ALA A 289 -6.55 24.78 -21.75
N THR A 290 -5.27 25.02 -22.03
CA THR A 290 -4.83 26.16 -22.83
C THR A 290 -5.08 25.90 -24.30
N ILE A 291 -5.75 26.84 -24.96
CA ILE A 291 -5.93 26.84 -26.41
C ILE A 291 -4.84 27.71 -27.01
N THR A 292 -3.80 27.10 -27.58
CA THR A 292 -2.79 27.81 -28.37
C THR A 292 -2.85 27.36 -29.83
N THR A 293 -2.39 28.22 -30.75
CA THR A 293 -2.43 27.95 -32.19
C THR A 293 -1.65 26.66 -32.50
N GLY A 294 -2.36 25.61 -32.93
CA GLY A 294 -1.76 24.31 -33.26
C GLY A 294 -1.65 23.30 -32.11
N ILE A 295 -2.04 23.64 -30.88
CA ILE A 295 -2.11 22.69 -29.75
C ILE A 295 -3.53 22.70 -29.18
N PRO A 296 -4.34 21.67 -29.44
CA PRO A 296 -5.67 21.58 -28.85
C PRO A 296 -5.58 21.26 -27.35
N PRO A 297 -6.60 21.61 -26.55
CA PRO A 297 -6.70 21.14 -25.18
C PRO A 297 -6.77 19.61 -25.16
N PHE A 298 -6.19 19.00 -24.13
CA PHE A 298 -6.14 17.55 -23.98
C PHE A 298 -6.35 17.13 -22.53
N ALA A 299 -6.77 15.88 -22.35
CA ALA A 299 -6.93 15.23 -21.06
C ALA A 299 -6.64 13.73 -21.21
N ASP A 300 -5.53 13.31 -20.63
CA ASP A 300 -5.21 11.93 -20.21
C ASP A 300 -5.08 11.97 -18.69
N ASP A 301 -6.18 12.28 -18.02
CA ASP A 301 -6.25 12.59 -16.60
C ASP A 301 -6.36 11.34 -15.71
N GLU A 302 -6.22 10.14 -16.30
CA GLU A 302 -6.18 8.90 -15.55
C GLU A 302 -4.96 8.87 -14.62
N SER A 303 -5.22 8.63 -13.34
CA SER A 303 -4.20 8.64 -12.29
C SER A 303 -4.48 7.53 -11.27
N GLY A 304 -3.44 6.98 -10.63
CA GLY A 304 -3.65 6.01 -9.56
C GLY A 304 -2.40 5.25 -9.14
N ILE A 305 -2.60 4.14 -8.43
CA ILE A 305 -1.54 3.39 -7.77
C ILE A 305 -1.74 1.89 -7.92
N SER A 306 -0.62 1.18 -8.01
CA SER A 306 -0.58 -0.27 -8.02
C SER A 306 0.67 -0.78 -7.30
N MET A 307 0.56 -1.99 -6.77
CA MET A 307 1.69 -2.75 -6.23
C MET A 307 2.08 -3.84 -7.22
N MET A 308 3.37 -4.13 -7.28
CA MET A 308 3.91 -5.29 -7.97
C MET A 308 4.50 -6.27 -6.95
N SER A 309 4.40 -7.57 -7.24
CA SER A 309 5.01 -8.64 -6.47
C SER A 309 5.66 -9.65 -7.40
N PRO A 310 6.89 -10.12 -7.13
CA PRO A 310 7.51 -11.18 -7.91
C PRO A 310 6.59 -12.40 -8.02
N GLN A 311 6.52 -13.02 -9.20
CA GLN A 311 5.78 -14.27 -9.39
C GLN A 311 6.53 -15.46 -8.78
N ILE A 312 6.52 -15.54 -7.45
CA ILE A 312 7.13 -16.60 -6.63
C ILE A 312 6.05 -17.19 -5.74
N ASN A 313 5.98 -18.51 -5.64
CA ASN A 313 4.97 -19.20 -4.84
C ASN A 313 4.95 -18.70 -3.38
N VAL A 314 3.75 -18.36 -2.90
CA VAL A 314 3.51 -17.98 -1.51
C VAL A 314 2.95 -19.20 -0.79
N ALA A 315 3.63 -19.64 0.27
CA ALA A 315 3.15 -20.75 1.08
C ALA A 315 2.10 -20.27 2.07
N SER A 316 1.03 -21.06 2.28
CA SER A 316 0.07 -20.79 3.35
C SER A 316 0.81 -20.66 4.69
N GLY A 317 0.49 -19.61 5.44
CA GLY A 317 1.16 -19.31 6.71
C GLY A 317 2.42 -18.44 6.60
N SER A 318 3.05 -18.31 5.43
CA SER A 318 4.31 -17.55 5.30
C SER A 318 4.12 -16.03 5.35
N VAL A 319 2.88 -15.57 5.20
CA VAL A 319 2.49 -14.15 5.20
C VAL A 319 1.55 -13.81 6.35
N ASN A 320 1.43 -14.69 7.35
CA ASN A 320 0.64 -14.44 8.54
C ASN A 320 1.07 -13.15 9.24
N GLY A 321 0.09 -12.41 9.75
CA GLY A 321 0.31 -11.16 10.45
C GLY A 321 -0.82 -10.18 10.24
N GLU A 322 -0.69 -9.03 10.88
CA GLU A 322 -1.57 -7.89 10.74
C GLU A 322 -0.90 -6.82 9.89
N TYR A 323 -1.63 -6.30 8.92
CA TYR A 323 -1.16 -5.29 7.99
C TYR A 323 -2.11 -4.11 8.02
N VAL A 324 -1.60 -2.88 8.08
CA VAL A 324 -2.42 -1.67 8.06
C VAL A 324 -2.22 -0.90 6.77
N GLY A 325 -3.33 -0.39 6.25
CA GLY A 325 -3.38 0.37 5.01
C GLY A 325 -4.61 1.26 4.93
N VAL A 326 -4.76 1.94 3.80
CA VAL A 326 -5.95 2.72 3.46
C VAL A 326 -6.45 2.22 2.12
N ASP A 327 -7.74 1.90 2.05
CA ASP A 327 -8.36 1.44 0.81
C ASP A 327 -8.77 2.60 -0.11
N ASN A 328 -9.19 2.26 -1.33
CA ASN A 328 -9.65 3.23 -2.31
C ASN A 328 -11.06 3.79 -2.03
N ALA A 329 -11.67 3.43 -0.90
CA ALA A 329 -12.83 4.12 -0.31
C ALA A 329 -12.41 5.09 0.82
N PHE A 330 -11.10 5.28 1.00
CA PHE A 330 -10.47 6.13 2.01
C PHE A 330 -10.67 5.62 3.44
N ASP A 331 -10.95 4.33 3.65
CA ASP A 331 -11.07 3.75 4.99
C ASP A 331 -9.74 3.12 5.42
N TYR A 332 -9.39 3.29 6.69
CA TYR A 332 -8.28 2.55 7.30
C TYR A 332 -8.69 1.09 7.47
N ARG A 333 -7.80 0.19 7.06
CA ARG A 333 -8.02 -1.25 7.14
C ARG A 333 -6.83 -1.93 7.79
N THR A 334 -7.11 -2.70 8.84
CA THR A 334 -6.24 -3.78 9.27
C THR A 334 -6.68 -5.06 8.55
N THR A 335 -5.77 -5.65 7.79
CA THR A 335 -5.95 -6.98 7.20
C THR A 335 -5.20 -7.98 8.06
N ALA A 336 -5.93 -8.82 8.78
CA ALA A 336 -5.37 -9.90 9.58
C ALA A 336 -5.33 -11.17 8.73
N LEU A 337 -4.13 -11.73 8.53
CA LEU A 337 -3.88 -12.94 7.74
C LEU A 337 -3.46 -14.09 8.65
N SER A 338 -4.16 -15.23 8.52
CA SER A 338 -3.85 -16.43 9.29
C SER A 338 -4.17 -17.70 8.49
N GLY A 339 -3.11 -18.39 8.05
CA GLY A 339 -3.23 -19.61 7.26
C GLY A 339 -3.97 -19.33 5.94
N THR A 340 -5.15 -19.93 5.79
CA THR A 340 -6.01 -19.79 4.61
C THR A 340 -7.14 -18.78 4.79
N GLN A 341 -7.03 -17.86 5.75
CA GLN A 341 -8.06 -16.86 6.04
C GLN A 341 -7.49 -15.45 6.10
N ALA A 342 -8.29 -14.49 5.67
CA ALA A 342 -8.06 -13.07 5.86
C ALA A 342 -9.30 -12.39 6.44
N THR A 343 -9.11 -11.36 7.25
CA THR A 343 -10.21 -10.53 7.76
C THR A 343 -9.85 -9.06 7.67
N LEU A 344 -10.72 -8.25 7.05
CA LEU A 344 -10.56 -6.81 6.92
C LEU A 344 -11.35 -6.08 8.02
N ILE A 345 -10.65 -5.36 8.89
CA ILE A 345 -11.17 -4.74 10.12
C ILE A 345 -10.84 -3.25 10.12
N ASP A 346 -11.69 -2.41 10.72
CA ASP A 346 -11.34 -1.02 11.04
C ASP A 346 -10.43 -0.99 12.28
N PRO A 347 -9.16 -0.53 12.18
CA PRO A 347 -8.22 -0.48 13.30
C PRO A 347 -8.69 0.42 14.45
N PHE A 348 -9.55 1.39 14.19
CA PHE A 348 -10.06 2.35 15.18
C PHE A 348 -11.43 1.96 15.74
N GLN A 349 -12.05 0.91 15.19
CA GLN A 349 -13.32 0.37 15.68
C GLN A 349 -13.23 -1.15 15.88
N PRO A 350 -12.30 -1.64 16.71
CA PRO A 350 -12.09 -3.09 16.91
C PRO A 350 -13.33 -3.80 17.48
N SER A 351 -14.22 -3.09 18.18
CA SER A 351 -15.49 -3.62 18.67
C SER A 351 -16.49 -3.99 17.57
N GLN A 352 -16.28 -3.52 16.33
CA GLN A 352 -17.11 -3.82 15.16
C GLN A 352 -16.59 -4.98 14.32
N VAL A 353 -15.66 -5.80 14.85
CA VAL A 353 -15.09 -6.95 14.10
C VAL A 353 -16.15 -7.92 13.56
N ALA A 354 -17.35 -7.99 14.16
CA ALA A 354 -18.45 -8.80 13.66
C ALA A 354 -19.00 -8.33 12.29
N LEU A 355 -18.73 -7.08 11.90
CA LEU A 355 -19.07 -6.50 10.59
C LEU A 355 -17.90 -6.57 9.60
N SER A 356 -16.78 -7.17 10.01
CA SER A 356 -15.61 -7.35 9.17
C SER A 356 -15.91 -8.27 7.98
N ARG A 357 -15.15 -8.06 6.91
CA ARG A 357 -15.22 -8.92 5.74
C ARG A 357 -14.21 -10.06 5.89
N ALA A 358 -14.71 -11.26 6.14
CA ALA A 358 -13.91 -12.47 6.20
C ALA A 358 -13.76 -13.11 4.81
N LEU A 359 -12.56 -13.59 4.50
CA LEU A 359 -12.18 -14.16 3.22
C LEU A 359 -11.54 -15.54 3.41
N ASN A 360 -11.87 -16.49 2.54
CA ASN A 360 -11.10 -17.72 2.34
C ASN A 360 -10.06 -17.48 1.26
N LEU A 361 -8.82 -17.89 1.52
CA LEU A 361 -7.67 -17.73 0.63
C LEU A 361 -7.32 -19.06 -0.03
N ASP A 362 -7.03 -19.02 -1.32
CA ASP A 362 -6.53 -20.15 -2.09
C ASP A 362 -5.08 -19.90 -2.55
N TYR A 363 -4.18 -20.74 -2.05
CA TYR A 363 -2.75 -20.71 -2.34
C TYR A 363 -2.36 -21.74 -3.43
N THR A 364 -3.34 -22.39 -4.06
CA THR A 364 -3.11 -23.47 -5.04
C THR A 364 -3.17 -23.00 -6.49
N GLU A 365 -3.22 -21.68 -6.69
CA GLU A 365 -3.29 -21.04 -8.00
C GLU A 365 -2.10 -21.38 -8.90
N THR A 366 -2.39 -21.43 -10.20
CA THR A 366 -1.38 -21.77 -11.22
C THR A 366 -0.43 -20.62 -11.53
N VAL A 367 -0.80 -19.38 -11.21
CA VAL A 367 0.04 -18.20 -11.36
C VAL A 367 0.85 -18.01 -10.06
N PRO A 368 2.18 -18.22 -10.08
CA PRO A 368 3.00 -18.07 -8.88
C PRO A 368 2.86 -16.67 -8.27
N GLY A 369 2.79 -16.61 -6.94
CA GLY A 369 2.72 -15.34 -6.19
C GLY A 369 1.32 -14.74 -6.07
N LEU A 370 0.34 -15.26 -6.82
CA LEU A 370 -1.06 -14.87 -6.70
C LEU A 370 -1.77 -15.77 -5.69
N VAL A 371 -2.54 -15.16 -4.80
CA VAL A 371 -3.43 -15.86 -3.87
C VAL A 371 -4.85 -15.35 -4.13
N THR A 372 -5.75 -16.20 -4.60
CA THR A 372 -7.13 -15.77 -4.84
C THR A 372 -7.94 -15.83 -3.54
N SER A 373 -9.06 -15.11 -3.51
CA SER A 373 -9.92 -15.10 -2.34
C SER A 373 -11.40 -15.08 -2.68
N THR A 374 -12.19 -15.69 -1.80
CA THR A 374 -13.66 -15.68 -1.83
C THR A 374 -14.19 -15.21 -0.48
N VAL A 375 -15.37 -14.58 -0.46
CA VAL A 375 -16.02 -14.21 0.80
C VAL A 375 -16.43 -15.49 1.55
N VAL A 376 -16.23 -15.52 2.87
CA VAL A 376 -16.69 -16.63 3.71
C VAL A 376 -18.20 -16.80 3.57
N GLY A 377 -18.64 -18.05 3.34
CA GLY A 377 -20.05 -18.37 3.11
C GLY A 377 -20.49 -18.26 1.64
N ALA A 378 -19.59 -17.93 0.70
CA ALA A 378 -19.86 -18.07 -0.72
C ALA A 378 -20.19 -19.52 -1.07
N SER A 379 -21.13 -19.71 -2.00
CA SER A 379 -21.53 -21.05 -2.48
C SER A 379 -20.33 -21.81 -3.05
N THR A 380 -20.27 -23.12 -2.83
CA THR A 380 -19.24 -23.97 -3.43
C THR A 380 -19.19 -23.78 -4.96
N GLY A 381 -17.98 -23.62 -5.50
CA GLY A 381 -17.77 -23.38 -6.93
C GLY A 381 -17.92 -21.92 -7.38
N THR A 382 -18.16 -20.98 -6.45
CA THR A 382 -18.11 -19.54 -6.75
C THR A 382 -16.71 -19.17 -7.24
N THR A 383 -16.63 -18.53 -8.41
CA THR A 383 -15.37 -18.01 -8.95
C THR A 383 -14.79 -16.96 -8.00
N PRO A 384 -13.52 -17.08 -7.58
CA PRO A 384 -12.86 -16.06 -6.78
C PRO A 384 -12.86 -14.70 -7.49
N THR A 385 -13.22 -13.64 -6.76
CA THR A 385 -13.21 -12.26 -7.27
C THR A 385 -12.06 -11.43 -6.70
N GLY A 386 -11.49 -11.89 -5.58
CA GLY A 386 -10.38 -11.23 -4.91
C GLY A 386 -9.03 -11.85 -5.25
N LYS A 387 -8.00 -11.02 -5.28
CA LYS A 387 -6.61 -11.38 -5.58
C LYS A 387 -5.68 -10.67 -4.61
N PHE A 388 -4.79 -11.42 -3.98
CA PHE A 388 -3.70 -10.94 -3.15
C PHE A 388 -2.36 -11.16 -3.83
N ILE A 389 -1.46 -10.21 -3.64
CA ILE A 389 -0.04 -10.32 -3.94
C ILE A 389 0.79 -9.84 -2.74
N PHE A 390 1.99 -10.37 -2.55
CA PHE A 390 2.81 -10.12 -1.37
C PHE A 390 4.27 -9.83 -1.73
N SER A 391 4.89 -8.83 -1.12
CA SER A 391 6.35 -8.62 -1.22
C SER A 391 6.88 -7.88 -0.01
N GLY A 392 7.99 -8.34 0.57
CA GLY A 392 8.72 -7.59 1.61
C GLY A 392 7.94 -7.20 2.87
N GLY A 393 6.86 -7.90 3.21
CA GLY A 393 5.96 -7.50 4.31
C GLY A 393 4.94 -6.43 3.92
N VAL A 394 4.66 -6.27 2.63
CA VAL A 394 3.56 -5.47 2.08
C VAL A 394 2.66 -6.41 1.28
N PHE A 395 1.36 -6.12 1.23
CA PHE A 395 0.44 -6.80 0.34
C PHE A 395 -0.38 -5.80 -0.48
N GLY A 396 -0.80 -6.22 -1.67
CA GLY A 396 -1.84 -5.58 -2.46
C GLY A 396 -3.03 -6.52 -2.56
N TYR A 397 -4.24 -6.00 -2.36
CA TYR A 397 -5.49 -6.76 -2.50
C TYR A 397 -6.42 -6.02 -3.44
N LEU A 398 -6.80 -6.69 -4.53
CA LEU A 398 -7.81 -6.23 -5.48
C LEU A 398 -9.00 -7.17 -5.40
N ASP A 399 -10.20 -6.61 -5.32
CA ASP A 399 -11.44 -7.36 -5.45
C ASP A 399 -12.35 -6.75 -6.51
N GLN A 400 -12.77 -7.62 -7.43
CA GLN A 400 -13.52 -7.27 -8.62
C GLN A 400 -14.94 -7.84 -8.58
N SER A 401 -15.50 -8.09 -7.38
CA SER A 401 -16.91 -8.48 -7.25
C SER A 401 -17.87 -7.46 -7.89
N ASP A 402 -17.48 -6.19 -7.89
CA ASP A 402 -18.08 -5.14 -8.72
C ASP A 402 -16.99 -4.51 -9.62
N PRO A 403 -16.92 -4.90 -10.90
CA PRO A 403 -15.94 -4.35 -11.84
C PRO A 403 -16.09 -2.85 -12.12
N THR A 404 -17.25 -2.25 -11.83
CA THR A 404 -17.50 -0.80 -12.04
C THR A 404 -16.97 0.05 -10.88
N THR A 405 -16.79 -0.56 -9.71
CA THR A 405 -16.19 0.06 -8.54
C THR A 405 -15.24 -0.94 -7.86
N PRO A 406 -14.11 -1.28 -8.52
CA PRO A 406 -13.17 -2.26 -7.98
C PRO A 406 -12.68 -1.80 -6.61
N TYR A 407 -12.59 -2.74 -5.67
CA TYR A 407 -12.04 -2.49 -4.35
C TYR A 407 -10.53 -2.76 -4.37
N TYR A 408 -9.73 -1.81 -3.89
CA TYR A 408 -8.30 -2.00 -3.75
C TYR A 408 -7.80 -1.47 -2.42
N THR A 409 -6.90 -2.24 -1.79
CA THR A 409 -6.13 -1.76 -0.64
C THR A 409 -4.70 -2.29 -0.72
N ILE A 410 -3.79 -1.49 -0.17
CA ILE A 410 -2.39 -1.85 0.03
C ILE A 410 -2.07 -1.67 1.50
N GLY A 411 -1.49 -2.69 2.12
CA GLY A 411 -1.17 -2.66 3.54
C GLY A 411 0.25 -3.13 3.82
N SER A 412 0.83 -2.55 4.85
CA SER A 412 2.18 -2.87 5.32
C SER A 412 2.13 -3.54 6.68
N PHE A 413 3.03 -4.50 6.88
CA PHE A 413 3.08 -5.33 8.07
C PHE A 413 3.29 -4.46 9.31
N VAL A 414 2.48 -4.73 10.34
CA VAL A 414 2.61 -4.08 11.64
C VAL A 414 2.71 -5.07 12.78
N GLN A 415 2.16 -6.29 12.73
CA GLN A 415 2.25 -7.19 13.88
C GLN A 415 2.23 -8.67 13.54
#